data_AF-A0A931CGV5-F1
#
_entry.id   AF-A0A931CGV5-F1
#
_cell.length_a   1.000
_cell.length_b   1.000
_cell.length_c   1.000
_cell.angle_alpha   90.00
_cell.angle_beta   90.00
_cell.angle_gamma   90.00
#
_symmetry.space_group_name_H-M   'P 1'
#
loop_
_entity.id
_entity.type
_entity.pdbx_description
1 polymer ?
#
loop_
_entity_poly.entity_id
_entity_poly.type
_entity_poly.pdbx_seq_one_letter_code
_entity_poly.pdbx_strand_id
1 'polypeptide(L)'
;MLLFVWIGVCALGAVLLRRHLTISIACVLALWFLIPTVGSYLLTGQKLGPLAFHCATWLILAIAITQLVWAPEALGKSVFRHRFLFLLLALVLSVAFLTTRTVQSGGGMVLFVDQMVAPALLFLLILAAGTIDAKLVPRLRNALMLLFCIVVIVAVFQWSTGSVLFYEAGFKTQFWFNPETKRWMGTFDQPLALSLVACALTPMVAGIRRLYIAIPLLALLVTAVLISQSRVGTGVVIASILYAVLFSRHKGSVKVAVVAAMGIGTYFLLMTPLVAGVLARVADDTGSAEARNQAYGVFFRDWSKYLFTGEGLTASYGVADFAGLQTSFESSIIMYAVDIGIVFAVLYFGALLVVVLQSAGRHSVPGLTLAGLLVVLIPQTYSGVATRSVAGIVIWTIVAMAAAAAQTAADAGSAQRPTAAAGPGRTAVLVPAARRSVPPNRQKSSNWTGR
;
A
#
# COMPACT_ATOMS: atom_id res chain seq x y z
N MET A 1 -10.33 -11.84 28.08
CA MET A 1 -9.71 -13.13 27.70
C MET A 1 -9.40 -13.24 26.21
N LEU A 2 -10.34 -12.92 25.30
CA LEU A 2 -10.14 -13.04 23.85
C LEU A 2 -8.89 -12.32 23.33
N LEU A 3 -8.58 -11.10 23.84
CA LEU A 3 -7.37 -10.36 23.49
C LEU A 3 -6.09 -11.17 23.72
N PHE A 4 -5.95 -11.77 24.91
CA PHE A 4 -4.76 -12.54 25.25
C PHE A 4 -4.61 -13.79 24.38
N VAL A 5 -5.74 -14.44 24.05
CA VAL A 5 -5.75 -15.55 23.09
C VAL A 5 -5.27 -15.08 21.71
N TRP A 6 -5.78 -13.95 21.21
CA TRP A 6 -5.36 -13.40 19.92
C TRP A 6 -3.88 -13.01 19.90
N ILE A 7 -3.37 -12.39 20.97
CA ILE A 7 -1.94 -12.09 21.13
C ILE A 7 -1.12 -13.39 21.11
N GLY A 8 -1.57 -14.44 21.81
CA GLY A 8 -0.94 -15.76 21.78
C GLY A 8 -0.90 -16.38 20.38
N VAL A 9 -2.01 -16.31 19.63
CA VAL A 9 -2.08 -16.76 18.23
C VAL A 9 -1.11 -15.97 17.34
N CYS A 10 -1.05 -14.65 17.50
CA CYS A 10 -0.12 -13.79 16.76
C CYS A 10 1.35 -14.14 17.06
N ALA A 11 1.69 -14.32 18.34
CA ALA A 11 3.03 -14.72 18.77
C ALA A 11 3.42 -16.09 18.23
N LEU A 12 2.53 -17.10 18.35
CA LEU A 12 2.75 -18.43 17.82
C LEU A 12 2.94 -18.39 16.30
N GLY A 13 2.04 -17.70 15.58
CA GLY A 13 2.13 -17.55 14.13
C GLY A 13 3.43 -16.86 13.69
N ALA A 14 3.84 -15.80 14.39
CA ALA A 14 5.10 -15.11 14.13
C ALA A 14 6.32 -16.02 14.34
N VAL A 15 6.35 -16.83 15.40
CA VAL A 15 7.42 -17.79 15.68
C VAL A 15 7.44 -18.91 14.63
N LEU A 16 6.30 -19.51 14.30
CA LEU A 16 6.21 -20.59 13.31
C LEU A 16 6.63 -20.11 11.91
N LEU A 17 6.23 -18.89 11.53
CA LEU A 17 6.55 -18.31 10.21
C LEU A 17 7.83 -17.47 10.20
N ARG A 18 8.67 -17.51 11.25
CA ARG A 18 9.88 -16.66 11.36
C ARG A 18 10.87 -16.79 10.19
N ARG A 19 10.88 -17.93 9.50
CA ARG A 19 11.71 -18.18 8.30
C ARG A 19 11.01 -17.80 6.97
N HIS A 20 9.73 -17.49 7.02
CA HIS A 20 8.87 -17.23 5.86
C HIS A 20 8.23 -15.85 5.96
N LEU A 21 9.05 -14.81 6.13
CA LEU A 21 8.59 -13.44 6.37
C LEU A 21 7.64 -12.92 5.29
N THR A 22 7.83 -13.32 4.02
CA THR A 22 6.91 -13.00 2.92
C THR A 22 5.47 -13.52 3.18
N ILE A 23 5.33 -14.71 3.76
CA ILE A 23 4.02 -15.29 4.12
C ILE A 23 3.43 -14.50 5.29
N SER A 24 4.22 -14.20 6.32
CA SER A 24 3.76 -13.40 7.47
C SER A 24 3.26 -12.02 7.05
N ILE A 25 3.97 -11.34 6.15
CA ILE A 25 3.56 -10.05 5.56
C ILE A 25 2.24 -10.22 4.78
N ALA A 26 2.12 -11.28 3.96
CA ALA A 26 0.87 -11.55 3.24
C ALA A 26 -0.31 -11.80 4.19
N CYS A 27 -0.09 -12.47 5.33
CA CYS A 27 -1.12 -12.65 6.37
C CYS A 27 -1.54 -11.32 7.01
N VAL A 28 -0.59 -10.42 7.31
CA VAL A 28 -0.88 -9.06 7.79
C VAL A 28 -1.75 -8.29 6.79
N LEU A 29 -1.37 -8.33 5.51
CA LEU A 29 -2.15 -7.68 4.44
C LEU A 29 -3.54 -8.29 4.31
N ALA A 30 -3.66 -9.62 4.42
CA ALA A 30 -4.95 -10.29 4.37
C ALA A 30 -5.86 -9.85 5.52
N LEU A 31 -5.34 -9.75 6.74
CA LEU A 31 -6.12 -9.26 7.88
C LEU A 31 -6.59 -7.82 7.69
N TRP A 32 -5.73 -6.92 7.24
CA TRP A 32 -6.10 -5.52 6.97
C TRP A 32 -7.05 -5.36 5.78
N PHE A 33 -7.01 -6.26 4.81
CA PHE A 33 -7.91 -6.19 3.66
C PHE A 33 -9.29 -6.78 3.96
N LEU A 34 -9.34 -7.88 4.71
CA LEU A 34 -10.56 -8.66 4.90
C LEU A 34 -11.33 -8.24 6.18
N ILE A 35 -10.63 -7.65 7.15
CA ILE A 35 -11.22 -7.24 8.42
C ILE A 35 -11.08 -5.72 8.53
N PRO A 36 -12.19 -4.97 8.45
CA PRO A 36 -12.16 -3.54 8.71
C PRO A 36 -11.86 -3.28 10.18
N THR A 37 -11.42 -2.06 10.46
CA THR A 37 -11.24 -1.56 11.82
C THR A 37 -12.48 -1.78 12.69
N VAL A 38 -13.67 -1.48 12.15
CA VAL A 38 -14.93 -1.67 12.88
C VAL A 38 -15.24 -3.14 13.19
N GLY A 39 -14.61 -4.10 12.49
CA GLY A 39 -14.74 -5.54 12.72
C GLY A 39 -13.62 -6.15 13.58
N SER A 40 -12.53 -5.41 13.83
CA SER A 40 -11.35 -5.91 14.57
C SER A 40 -11.68 -6.43 15.97
N TYR A 41 -12.68 -5.85 16.63
CA TYR A 41 -13.09 -6.26 17.98
C TYR A 41 -13.65 -7.69 18.02
N LEU A 42 -14.11 -8.25 16.90
CA LEU A 42 -14.61 -9.62 16.84
C LEU A 42 -13.50 -10.66 17.05
N LEU A 43 -12.25 -10.32 16.71
CA LEU A 43 -11.09 -11.18 16.96
C LEU A 43 -10.38 -10.84 18.26
N THR A 44 -10.31 -9.55 18.62
CA THR A 44 -9.54 -9.09 19.79
C THR A 44 -10.39 -9.07 21.07
N GLY A 45 -11.72 -9.03 20.94
CA GLY A 45 -12.65 -8.78 22.05
C GLY A 45 -12.57 -7.36 22.62
N GLN A 46 -11.85 -6.45 21.96
CA GLN A 46 -11.64 -5.08 22.44
C GLN A 46 -12.21 -4.07 21.44
N LYS A 47 -13.37 -3.51 21.78
CA LYS A 47 -14.04 -2.49 20.96
C LYS A 47 -13.50 -1.08 21.24
N LEU A 48 -13.20 -0.78 22.50
CA LEU A 48 -12.77 0.54 22.98
C LEU A 48 -11.59 0.39 23.94
N GLY A 49 -10.91 1.49 24.21
CA GLY A 49 -9.80 1.56 25.15
C GLY A 49 -8.42 1.55 24.49
N PRO A 50 -7.35 1.70 25.30
CA PRO A 50 -5.99 1.97 24.80
C PRO A 50 -5.35 0.78 24.06
N LEU A 51 -5.92 -0.42 24.20
CA LEU A 51 -5.45 -1.65 23.57
C LEU A 51 -6.37 -2.12 22.42
N ALA A 52 -7.32 -1.29 22.00
CA ALA A 52 -8.25 -1.61 20.92
C ALA A 52 -7.60 -1.51 19.52
N PHE A 53 -6.34 -1.89 19.38
CA PHE A 53 -5.58 -1.91 18.12
C PHE A 53 -6.21 -2.84 17.10
N HIS A 54 -5.83 -2.67 15.83
CA HIS A 54 -6.27 -3.55 14.77
C HIS A 54 -5.75 -4.97 15.03
N CYS A 55 -6.53 -6.01 14.70
CA CYS A 55 -6.13 -7.39 14.92
C CYS A 55 -4.79 -7.70 14.22
N ALA A 56 -4.59 -7.14 13.03
CA ALA A 56 -3.34 -7.23 12.27
C ALA A 56 -2.17 -6.46 12.90
N THR A 57 -2.42 -5.38 13.65
CA THR A 57 -1.38 -4.63 14.35
C THR A 57 -0.68 -5.49 15.40
N TRP A 58 -1.44 -6.29 16.15
CA TRP A 58 -0.87 -7.27 17.08
C TRP A 58 0.05 -8.28 16.36
N LEU A 59 -0.34 -8.73 15.17
CA LEU A 59 0.49 -9.62 14.35
C LEU A 59 1.77 -8.93 13.88
N ILE A 60 1.70 -7.66 13.42
CA ILE A 60 2.89 -6.88 13.03
C ILE A 60 3.87 -6.77 14.20
N LEU A 61 3.38 -6.41 15.40
CA LEU A 61 4.20 -6.29 16.61
C LEU A 61 4.86 -7.62 16.96
N ALA A 62 4.10 -8.72 16.94
CA ALA A 62 4.63 -10.07 17.20
C ALA A 62 5.71 -10.48 16.19
N ILE A 63 5.52 -10.20 14.90
CA ILE A 63 6.52 -10.46 13.85
C ILE A 63 7.77 -9.62 14.10
N ALA A 64 7.61 -8.32 14.37
CA ALA A 64 8.73 -7.43 14.62
C ALA A 64 9.59 -7.89 15.80
N ILE A 65 8.96 -8.24 16.93
CA ILE A 65 9.66 -8.77 18.12
C ILE A 65 10.36 -10.09 17.78
N THR A 66 9.68 -11.00 17.08
CA THR A 66 10.26 -12.30 16.69
C THR A 66 11.48 -12.11 15.78
N GLN A 67 11.42 -11.19 14.81
CA GLN A 67 12.53 -10.92 13.89
C GLN A 67 13.68 -10.18 14.58
N LEU A 68 13.40 -9.35 15.60
CA LEU A 68 14.44 -8.71 16.40
C LEU A 68 15.31 -9.74 17.12
N VAL A 69 14.71 -10.85 17.58
CA VAL A 69 15.44 -11.94 18.24
C VAL A 69 16.07 -12.90 17.22
N TRP A 70 15.34 -13.25 16.16
CA TRP A 70 15.76 -14.32 15.24
C TRP A 70 16.68 -13.86 14.11
N ALA A 71 16.52 -12.63 13.61
CA ALA A 71 17.29 -12.08 12.49
C ALA A 71 17.65 -10.59 12.69
N PRO A 72 18.30 -10.23 13.82
CA PRO A 72 18.66 -8.84 14.12
C PRO A 72 19.54 -8.20 13.04
N GLU A 73 20.41 -8.98 12.39
CA GLU A 73 21.31 -8.49 11.35
C GLU A 73 20.56 -7.98 10.11
N ALA A 74 19.48 -8.67 9.68
CA ALA A 74 18.69 -8.26 8.51
C ALA A 74 17.93 -6.96 8.79
N LEU A 75 17.38 -6.81 10.00
CA LEU A 75 16.75 -5.58 10.47
C LEU A 75 17.79 -4.46 10.60
N GLY A 76 18.92 -4.72 11.26
CA GLY A 76 20.00 -3.75 11.46
C GLY A 76 20.58 -3.24 10.15
N LYS A 77 20.81 -4.13 9.17
CA LYS A 77 21.24 -3.76 7.81
C LYS A 77 20.21 -2.86 7.12
N SER A 78 18.92 -3.17 7.27
CA SER A 78 17.84 -2.36 6.71
C SER A 78 17.75 -0.98 7.36
N VAL A 79 17.85 -0.90 8.69
CA VAL A 79 17.88 0.37 9.43
C VAL A 79 19.10 1.20 9.05
N PHE A 80 20.30 0.60 9.03
CA PHE A 80 21.54 1.32 8.73
C PHE A 80 21.57 1.86 7.30
N ARG A 81 21.12 1.05 6.32
CA ARG A 81 21.04 1.46 4.91
C ARG A 81 20.09 2.65 4.70
N HIS A 82 19.04 2.75 5.53
CA HIS A 82 18.05 3.84 5.50
C HIS A 82 18.09 4.71 6.77
N ARG A 83 19.29 4.90 7.35
CA ARG A 83 19.44 5.52 8.68
C ARG A 83 18.75 6.87 8.82
N PHE A 84 18.83 7.73 7.81
CA PHE A 84 18.21 9.07 7.85
C PHE A 84 16.68 8.99 7.84
N LEU A 85 16.11 8.04 7.09
CA LEU A 85 14.67 7.79 7.10
C LEU A 85 14.23 7.33 8.50
N PHE A 86 14.90 6.34 9.09
CA PHE A 86 14.51 5.83 10.41
C PHE A 86 14.75 6.84 11.53
N LEU A 87 15.78 7.69 11.45
CA LEU A 87 15.97 8.81 12.38
C LEU A 87 14.84 9.84 12.25
N LEU A 88 14.45 10.20 11.03
CA LEU A 88 13.32 11.10 10.79
C LEU A 88 12.02 10.50 11.30
N LEU A 89 11.77 9.21 11.05
CA LEU A 89 10.58 8.52 11.55
C LEU A 89 10.58 8.40 13.07
N ALA A 90 11.72 8.10 13.69
CA ALA A 90 11.84 8.09 15.14
C ALA A 90 11.50 9.47 15.72
N LEU A 91 11.98 10.56 15.11
CA LEU A 91 11.63 11.93 15.49
C LEU A 91 10.13 12.19 15.35
N VAL A 92 9.54 11.93 14.19
CA VAL A 92 8.10 12.15 13.93
C VAL A 92 7.24 11.31 14.88
N LEU A 93 7.57 10.03 15.07
CA LEU A 93 6.85 9.13 15.97
C LEU A 93 6.97 9.58 17.43
N SER A 94 8.13 10.10 17.83
CA SER A 94 8.32 10.63 19.19
C SER A 94 7.45 11.85 19.42
N VAL A 95 7.41 12.79 18.48
CA VAL A 95 6.55 13.98 18.57
C VAL A 95 5.08 13.58 18.57
N ALA A 96 4.66 12.71 17.65
CA ALA A 96 3.29 12.22 17.59
C ALA A 96 2.87 11.52 18.89
N PHE A 97 3.76 10.72 19.49
CA PHE A 97 3.52 10.10 20.78
C PHE A 97 3.37 11.13 21.90
N LEU A 98 4.29 12.10 21.98
CA LEU A 98 4.28 13.13 23.02
C LEU A 98 3.03 14.01 22.93
N THR A 99 2.69 14.53 21.74
CA THR A 99 1.50 15.36 21.54
C THR A 99 0.21 14.58 21.82
N THR A 100 0.15 13.31 21.43
CA THR A 100 -1.03 12.46 21.68
C THR A 100 -1.17 12.09 23.15
N ARG A 101 -0.06 11.82 23.85
CA ARG A 101 -0.09 11.39 25.25
C ARG A 101 -0.53 12.49 26.21
N THR A 102 -0.29 13.75 25.85
CA THR A 102 -0.70 14.92 26.63
C THR A 102 -2.21 15.20 26.57
N VAL A 103 -2.93 14.55 25.65
CA VAL A 103 -4.38 14.72 25.46
C VAL A 103 -5.14 13.61 26.17
N GLN A 104 -6.26 13.95 26.82
CA GLN A 104 -7.07 13.00 27.58
C GLN A 104 -7.88 12.01 26.71
N SER A 105 -7.83 12.09 25.38
CA SER A 105 -8.58 11.21 24.48
C SER A 105 -7.84 9.88 24.26
N GLY A 106 -8.35 8.79 24.85
CA GLY A 106 -7.76 7.45 24.69
C GLY A 106 -7.70 6.92 23.25
N GLY A 107 -8.50 7.48 22.33
CA GLY A 107 -8.54 7.09 20.91
C GLY A 107 -7.29 7.47 20.11
N GLY A 108 -6.62 8.57 20.46
CA GLY A 108 -5.44 9.04 19.74
C GLY A 108 -4.28 8.03 19.77
N MET A 109 -4.08 7.34 20.90
CA MET A 109 -3.03 6.33 21.04
C MET A 109 -3.28 5.08 20.19
N VAL A 110 -4.54 4.69 20.01
CA VAL A 110 -4.88 3.58 19.10
C VAL A 110 -4.57 3.96 17.66
N LEU A 111 -4.91 5.21 17.27
CA LEU A 111 -4.60 5.73 15.94
C LEU A 111 -3.09 5.84 15.70
N PHE A 112 -2.33 6.30 16.70
CA PHE A 112 -0.86 6.36 16.67
C PHE A 112 -0.26 4.99 16.31
N VAL A 113 -0.68 3.97 17.04
CA VAL A 113 -0.13 2.63 16.85
C VAL A 113 -0.57 2.04 15.51
N ASP A 114 -1.85 2.15 15.15
CA ASP A 114 -2.40 1.52 13.95
C ASP A 114 -2.02 2.23 12.64
N GLN A 115 -1.87 3.56 12.64
CA GLN A 115 -1.62 4.35 11.42
C GLN A 115 -0.19 4.86 11.28
N MET A 116 0.62 4.85 12.34
CA MET A 116 2.02 5.30 12.28
C MET A 116 3.01 4.20 12.65
N VAL A 117 2.90 3.64 13.86
CA VAL A 117 3.89 2.66 14.36
C VAL A 117 3.84 1.36 13.58
N ALA A 118 2.67 0.72 13.48
CA ALA A 118 2.53 -0.57 12.83
C ALA A 118 2.88 -0.52 11.33
N PRO A 119 2.44 0.51 10.56
CA PRO A 119 2.88 0.66 9.17
C PRO A 119 4.40 0.89 9.02
N ALA A 120 5.03 1.68 9.91
CA ALA A 120 6.48 1.88 9.90
C ALA A 120 7.26 0.58 10.22
N LEU A 121 6.76 -0.22 11.16
CA LEU A 121 7.31 -1.55 11.45
C LEU A 121 7.12 -2.51 10.27
N LEU A 122 5.95 -2.50 9.63
CA LEU A 122 5.69 -3.30 8.43
C LEU A 122 6.64 -2.91 7.29
N PHE A 123 6.91 -1.62 7.11
CA PHE A 123 7.89 -1.12 6.16
C PHE A 123 9.28 -1.71 6.44
N LEU A 124 9.76 -1.65 7.68
CA LEU A 124 11.04 -2.25 8.08
C LEU A 124 11.07 -3.77 7.81
N LEU A 125 9.98 -4.49 8.13
CA LEU A 125 9.86 -5.93 7.88
C LEU A 125 9.90 -6.27 6.39
N ILE A 126 9.27 -5.47 5.53
CA ILE A 126 9.33 -5.64 4.06
C ILE A 126 10.76 -5.38 3.56
N LEU A 127 11.45 -4.36 4.07
CA LEU A 127 12.84 -4.11 3.71
C LEU A 127 13.75 -5.29 4.11
N ALA A 128 13.62 -5.78 5.34
CA ALA A 128 14.38 -6.92 5.83
C ALA A 128 14.10 -8.19 5.01
N ALA A 129 12.82 -8.47 4.71
CA ALA A 129 12.45 -9.56 3.80
C ALA A 129 13.10 -9.41 2.42
N GLY A 130 13.20 -8.18 1.91
CA GLY A 130 13.78 -7.88 0.61
C GLY A 130 15.28 -8.15 0.51
N THR A 131 15.98 -8.19 1.66
CA THR A 131 17.40 -8.60 1.72
C THR A 131 17.60 -10.11 1.55
N ILE A 132 16.54 -10.90 1.79
CA ILE A 132 16.58 -12.37 1.79
C ILE A 132 15.89 -12.94 0.53
N ASP A 133 14.78 -12.33 0.10
CA ASP A 133 13.92 -12.83 -0.98
C ASP A 133 13.86 -11.87 -2.18
N ALA A 134 14.65 -12.14 -3.22
CA ALA A 134 14.63 -11.36 -4.46
C ALA A 134 13.27 -11.38 -5.20
N LYS A 135 12.38 -12.34 -4.88
CA LYS A 135 11.03 -12.45 -5.45
C LYS A 135 9.95 -11.83 -4.57
N LEU A 136 10.33 -11.17 -3.46
CA LEU A 136 9.40 -10.54 -2.51
C LEU A 136 8.43 -9.59 -3.22
N VAL A 137 8.94 -8.62 -3.97
CA VAL A 137 8.11 -7.54 -4.55
C VAL A 137 7.08 -8.10 -5.55
N PRO A 138 7.44 -8.98 -6.51
CA PRO A 138 6.44 -9.65 -7.34
C PRO A 138 5.40 -10.46 -6.55
N ARG A 139 5.80 -11.13 -5.46
CA ARG A 139 4.89 -11.90 -4.59
C ARG A 139 3.92 -10.98 -3.87
N LEU A 140 4.39 -9.89 -3.27
CA LEU A 140 3.55 -8.90 -2.59
C LEU A 140 2.60 -8.19 -3.55
N ARG A 141 3.06 -7.82 -4.75
CA ARG A 141 2.17 -7.28 -5.80
C ARG A 141 1.02 -8.23 -6.10
N ASN A 142 1.32 -9.52 -6.32
CA ASN A 142 0.30 -10.51 -6.62
C ASN A 142 -0.65 -10.74 -5.44
N ALA A 143 -0.12 -10.76 -4.20
CA ALA A 143 -0.92 -10.87 -3.00
C ALA A 143 -1.88 -9.68 -2.84
N LEU A 144 -1.40 -8.45 -3.02
CA LEU A 144 -2.22 -7.24 -2.99
C LEU A 144 -3.32 -7.26 -4.06
N MET A 145 -2.99 -7.65 -5.30
CA MET A 145 -3.98 -7.79 -6.37
C MET A 145 -5.03 -8.85 -6.04
N LEU A 146 -4.62 -10.03 -5.56
CA LEU A 146 -5.54 -11.11 -5.21
C LEU A 146 -6.48 -10.67 -4.07
N LEU A 147 -5.92 -10.14 -2.98
CA LEU A 147 -6.70 -9.66 -1.85
C LEU A 147 -7.66 -8.56 -2.28
N PHE A 148 -7.21 -7.61 -3.10
CA PHE A 148 -8.09 -6.55 -3.59
C PHE A 148 -9.22 -7.10 -4.47
N CYS A 149 -8.95 -8.07 -5.35
CA CYS A 149 -10.01 -8.70 -6.12
C CYS A 149 -11.10 -9.31 -5.22
N ILE A 150 -10.71 -9.95 -4.12
CA ILE A 150 -11.67 -10.48 -3.13
C ILE A 150 -12.53 -9.34 -2.56
N VAL A 151 -11.89 -8.24 -2.13
CA VAL A 151 -12.60 -7.06 -1.59
C VAL A 151 -13.56 -6.46 -2.63
N VAL A 152 -13.15 -6.35 -3.89
CA VAL A 152 -13.98 -5.82 -4.98
C VAL A 152 -15.16 -6.73 -5.26
N ILE A 153 -14.97 -8.05 -5.26
CA ILE A 153 -16.08 -9.01 -5.41
C ILE A 153 -17.11 -8.80 -4.30
N VAL A 154 -16.67 -8.65 -3.05
CA VAL A 154 -17.57 -8.33 -1.93
C VAL A 154 -18.28 -7.00 -2.16
N ALA A 155 -17.58 -5.97 -2.64
CA ALA A 155 -18.18 -4.66 -2.94
C ALA A 155 -19.21 -4.73 -4.07
N VAL A 156 -18.97 -5.54 -5.10
CA VAL A 156 -19.92 -5.79 -6.20
C VAL A 156 -21.18 -6.47 -5.66
N PHE A 157 -21.05 -7.47 -4.79
CA PHE A 157 -22.20 -8.10 -4.17
C PHE A 157 -22.97 -7.12 -3.29
N GLN A 158 -22.30 -6.34 -2.44
CA GLN A 158 -22.93 -5.28 -1.63
C GLN A 158 -23.70 -4.29 -2.50
N TRP A 159 -23.12 -3.88 -3.63
CA TRP A 159 -23.78 -3.01 -4.59
C TRP A 159 -25.02 -3.65 -5.21
N SER A 160 -24.93 -4.92 -5.62
CA SER A 160 -26.04 -5.64 -6.23
C SER A 160 -27.19 -5.93 -5.27
N THR A 161 -26.90 -6.19 -3.99
CA THR A 161 -27.90 -6.51 -2.96
C THR A 161 -28.45 -5.26 -2.28
N GLY A 162 -27.77 -4.12 -2.43
CA GLY A 162 -28.10 -2.89 -1.71
C GLY A 162 -27.90 -3.00 -0.20
N SER A 163 -27.07 -3.94 0.26
CA SER A 163 -26.90 -4.26 1.68
C SER A 163 -25.44 -4.52 2.05
N VAL A 164 -25.11 -4.28 3.33
CA VAL A 164 -23.79 -4.63 3.86
C VAL A 164 -23.74 -6.12 4.17
N LEU A 165 -22.81 -6.84 3.54
CA LEU A 165 -22.67 -8.29 3.74
C LEU A 165 -21.93 -8.69 5.02
N PHE A 166 -20.94 -7.90 5.42
CA PHE A 166 -20.08 -8.18 6.56
C PHE A 166 -19.94 -6.96 7.45
N TYR A 167 -19.88 -7.17 8.76
CA TYR A 167 -19.61 -6.13 9.76
C TYR A 167 -20.63 -4.97 9.76
N GLU A 168 -21.87 -5.20 9.33
CA GLU A 168 -22.93 -4.19 9.23
C GLU A 168 -23.14 -3.42 10.54
N ALA A 169 -23.20 -4.13 11.67
CA ALA A 169 -23.35 -3.51 12.98
C ALA A 169 -22.19 -2.55 13.31
N GLY A 170 -20.98 -2.82 12.82
CA GLY A 170 -19.83 -1.92 12.95
C GLY A 170 -19.98 -0.69 12.06
N PHE A 171 -20.34 -0.87 10.79
CA PHE A 171 -20.50 0.25 9.86
C PHE A 171 -21.62 1.21 10.25
N LYS A 172 -22.73 0.70 10.81
CA LYS A 172 -23.83 1.55 11.33
C LYS A 172 -23.42 2.48 12.47
N THR A 173 -22.26 2.27 13.10
CA THR A 173 -21.71 3.19 14.12
C THR A 173 -20.89 4.34 13.54
N GLN A 174 -20.66 4.33 12.23
CA GLN A 174 -19.79 5.30 11.57
C GLN A 174 -20.61 6.44 10.98
N PHE A 175 -20.28 7.68 11.32
CA PHE A 175 -21.02 8.88 10.89
C PHE A 175 -21.09 9.04 9.36
N TRP A 176 -20.07 8.58 8.64
CA TRP A 176 -19.99 8.68 7.18
C TRP A 176 -20.77 7.60 6.45
N PHE A 177 -21.22 6.55 7.15
CA PHE A 177 -21.91 5.42 6.53
C PHE A 177 -23.40 5.72 6.37
N ASN A 178 -23.85 5.87 5.12
CA ASN A 178 -25.26 6.00 4.78
C ASN A 178 -25.62 5.02 3.63
N PRO A 179 -26.45 3.99 3.87
CA PRO A 179 -26.83 3.00 2.85
C PRO A 179 -27.60 3.60 1.67
N GLU A 180 -28.31 4.72 1.87
CA GLU A 180 -29.09 5.40 0.83
C GLU A 180 -28.20 5.99 -0.28
N THR A 181 -26.95 6.33 0.06
CA THR A 181 -25.98 6.86 -0.92
C THR A 181 -25.46 5.80 -1.89
N LYS A 182 -25.73 4.50 -1.61
CA LYS A 182 -25.27 3.35 -2.41
C LYS A 182 -23.75 3.35 -2.67
N ARG A 183 -22.98 3.87 -1.72
CA ARG A 183 -21.51 3.87 -1.73
C ARG A 183 -21.01 2.68 -0.93
N TRP A 184 -20.42 1.71 -1.62
CA TRP A 184 -19.97 0.47 -0.99
C TRP A 184 -18.45 0.40 -0.91
N MET A 185 -17.96 -0.35 0.08
CA MET A 185 -16.54 -0.39 0.47
C MET A 185 -15.98 -1.81 0.52
N GLY A 186 -16.79 -2.83 0.20
CA GLY A 186 -16.40 -4.22 0.40
C GLY A 186 -16.18 -4.49 1.89
N THR A 187 -14.98 -4.92 2.23
CA THR A 187 -14.53 -5.12 3.62
C THR A 187 -13.72 -3.95 4.18
N PHE A 188 -13.50 -2.87 3.42
CA PHE A 188 -12.72 -1.74 3.91
C PHE A 188 -13.53 -0.80 4.81
N ASP A 189 -12.81 0.01 5.59
CA ASP A 189 -13.41 0.98 6.50
C ASP A 189 -14.12 2.14 5.80
N GLN A 190 -13.91 2.41 4.51
CA GLN A 190 -14.65 3.48 3.80
C GLN A 190 -14.52 3.34 2.28
N PRO A 191 -15.48 3.87 1.49
CA PRO A 191 -15.44 3.80 0.02
C PRO A 191 -14.18 4.44 -0.58
N LEU A 192 -13.67 5.52 0.01
CA LEU A 192 -12.48 6.20 -0.49
C LEU A 192 -11.20 5.36 -0.36
N ALA A 193 -11.12 4.49 0.64
CA ALA A 193 -10.02 3.53 0.75
C ALA A 193 -10.09 2.49 -0.38
N LEU A 194 -11.28 2.06 -0.79
CA LEU A 194 -11.47 1.15 -1.93
C LEU A 194 -10.91 1.79 -3.20
N SER A 195 -11.24 3.07 -3.41
CA SER A 195 -10.73 3.86 -4.53
C SER A 195 -9.21 4.04 -4.51
N LEU A 196 -8.64 4.39 -3.35
CA LEU A 196 -7.19 4.56 -3.18
C LEU A 196 -6.44 3.29 -3.60
N VAL A 197 -6.85 2.14 -3.07
CA VAL A 197 -6.19 0.86 -3.36
C VAL A 197 -6.36 0.53 -4.84
N ALA A 198 -7.56 0.70 -5.43
CA ALA A 198 -7.75 0.48 -6.86
C ALA A 198 -6.80 1.34 -7.72
N CYS A 199 -6.70 2.64 -7.41
CA CYS A 199 -5.81 3.56 -8.10
C CYS A 199 -4.34 3.17 -7.97
N ALA A 200 -3.92 2.75 -6.77
CA ALA A 200 -2.56 2.32 -6.51
C ALA A 200 -2.20 1.00 -7.23
N LEU A 201 -3.13 0.06 -7.33
CA LEU A 201 -2.89 -1.25 -7.96
C LEU A 201 -2.96 -1.21 -9.48
N THR A 202 -3.77 -0.31 -10.06
CA THR A 202 -3.93 -0.14 -11.52
C THR A 202 -2.62 -0.05 -12.30
N PRO A 203 -1.68 0.87 -11.98
CA PRO A 203 -0.45 0.97 -12.75
C PRO A 203 0.41 -0.30 -12.67
N MET A 204 0.32 -1.07 -11.57
CA MET A 204 1.06 -2.32 -11.42
C MET A 204 0.56 -3.45 -12.33
N VAL A 205 -0.62 -3.31 -12.94
CA VAL A 205 -1.12 -4.25 -13.97
C VAL A 205 -0.23 -4.25 -15.20
N ALA A 206 0.52 -3.17 -15.47
CA ALA A 206 1.55 -3.13 -16.52
C ALA A 206 2.59 -4.26 -16.41
N GLY A 207 2.79 -4.79 -15.19
CA GLY A 207 3.68 -5.91 -14.91
C GLY A 207 3.07 -7.30 -15.11
N ILE A 208 1.81 -7.41 -15.52
CA ILE A 208 1.11 -8.68 -15.77
C ILE A 208 1.28 -9.07 -17.24
N ARG A 209 1.90 -10.23 -17.49
CA ARG A 209 2.23 -10.67 -18.86
C ARG A 209 1.07 -11.30 -19.60
N ARG A 210 0.04 -11.77 -18.89
CA ARG A 210 -1.06 -12.54 -19.46
C ARG A 210 -2.27 -11.64 -19.64
N LEU A 211 -2.62 -11.36 -20.89
CA LEU A 211 -3.67 -10.41 -21.25
C LEU A 211 -5.04 -10.80 -20.67
N TYR A 212 -5.36 -12.10 -20.71
CA TYR A 212 -6.59 -12.65 -20.15
C TYR A 212 -6.69 -12.51 -18.62
N ILE A 213 -5.58 -12.19 -17.94
CA ILE A 213 -5.59 -11.82 -16.51
C ILE A 213 -5.64 -10.29 -16.38
N ALA A 214 -4.84 -9.58 -17.17
CA ALA A 214 -4.75 -8.11 -17.11
C ALA A 214 -6.09 -7.42 -17.41
N ILE A 215 -6.84 -7.85 -18.44
CA ILE A 215 -8.10 -7.22 -18.82
C ILE A 215 -9.17 -7.36 -17.71
N PRO A 216 -9.48 -8.57 -17.20
CA PRO A 216 -10.42 -8.69 -16.08
C PRO A 216 -9.98 -7.95 -14.83
N LEU A 217 -8.66 -7.91 -14.54
CA LEU A 217 -8.16 -7.12 -13.41
C LEU A 217 -8.43 -5.62 -13.60
N LEU A 218 -8.14 -5.04 -14.77
CA LEU A 218 -8.44 -3.63 -15.03
C LEU A 218 -9.94 -3.35 -14.93
N ALA A 219 -10.79 -4.23 -15.46
CA ALA A 219 -12.24 -4.11 -15.32
C ALA A 219 -12.68 -4.10 -13.85
N LEU A 220 -12.17 -5.03 -13.03
CA LEU A 220 -12.45 -5.06 -11.59
C LEU A 220 -11.97 -3.78 -10.87
N LEU A 221 -10.78 -3.27 -11.20
CA LEU A 221 -10.24 -2.04 -10.61
C LEU A 221 -11.09 -0.81 -10.97
N VAL A 222 -11.58 -0.71 -12.22
CA VAL A 222 -12.52 0.34 -12.63
C VAL A 222 -13.83 0.20 -11.86
N THR A 223 -14.41 -1.00 -11.80
CA THR A 223 -15.65 -1.27 -11.08
C THR A 223 -15.54 -0.86 -9.61
N ALA A 224 -14.42 -1.15 -8.95
CA ALA A 224 -14.16 -0.74 -7.57
C ALA A 224 -14.22 0.78 -7.39
N VAL A 225 -13.61 1.53 -8.30
CA VAL A 225 -13.62 3.00 -8.28
C VAL A 225 -15.02 3.54 -8.53
N LEU A 226 -15.78 2.96 -9.47
CA LEU A 226 -17.15 3.38 -9.73
C LEU A 226 -18.07 3.10 -8.53
N ILE A 227 -17.97 1.93 -7.90
CA ILE A 227 -18.71 1.57 -6.68
C ILE A 227 -18.39 2.53 -5.53
N SER A 228 -17.13 2.96 -5.40
CA SER A 228 -16.73 3.91 -4.36
C SER A 228 -17.29 5.34 -4.56
N GLN A 229 -17.74 5.64 -5.78
CA GLN A 229 -18.15 6.96 -6.25
C GLN A 229 -17.09 8.05 -6.01
N SER A 230 -15.80 7.70 -6.13
CA SER A 230 -14.69 8.63 -5.91
C SER A 230 -14.35 9.41 -7.18
N ARG A 231 -14.50 10.75 -7.14
CA ARG A 231 -14.21 11.63 -8.29
C ARG A 231 -12.72 11.64 -8.67
N VAL A 232 -11.87 11.89 -7.68
CA VAL A 232 -10.40 11.84 -7.85
C VAL A 232 -9.98 10.45 -8.31
N GLY A 233 -10.58 9.41 -7.71
CA GLY A 233 -10.33 8.03 -8.09
C GLY A 233 -10.63 7.75 -9.56
N THR A 234 -11.77 8.20 -10.07
CA THR A 234 -12.16 7.99 -11.48
C THR A 234 -11.16 8.62 -12.45
N GLY A 235 -10.74 9.87 -12.20
CA GLY A 235 -9.72 10.52 -13.04
C GLY A 235 -8.38 9.78 -13.00
N VAL A 236 -7.92 9.43 -11.79
CA VAL A 236 -6.64 8.77 -11.59
C VAL A 236 -6.61 7.34 -12.16
N VAL A 237 -7.69 6.56 -12.03
CA VAL A 237 -7.74 5.20 -12.55
C VAL A 237 -7.70 5.20 -14.08
N ILE A 238 -8.39 6.14 -14.74
CA ILE A 238 -8.35 6.30 -16.20
C ILE A 238 -6.91 6.64 -16.65
N ALA A 239 -6.27 7.62 -16.01
CA ALA A 239 -4.88 7.96 -16.32
C ALA A 239 -3.92 6.77 -16.07
N SER A 240 -4.15 6.00 -15.01
CA SER A 240 -3.37 4.81 -14.67
C SER A 240 -3.56 3.66 -15.64
N ILE A 241 -4.76 3.50 -16.20
CA ILE A 241 -5.05 2.55 -17.27
C ILE A 241 -4.28 2.92 -18.52
N LEU A 242 -4.35 4.18 -18.94
CA LEU A 242 -3.61 4.67 -20.11
C LEU A 242 -2.12 4.41 -19.92
N TYR A 243 -1.58 4.74 -18.75
CA TYR A 243 -0.22 4.39 -18.38
C TYR A 243 0.03 2.88 -18.47
N ALA A 244 -0.81 2.05 -17.86
CA ALA A 244 -0.61 0.60 -17.81
C ALA A 244 -0.61 -0.03 -19.21
N VAL A 245 -1.48 0.44 -20.11
CA VAL A 245 -1.54 -0.02 -21.51
C VAL A 245 -0.31 0.46 -22.29
N LEU A 246 0.02 1.76 -22.21
CA LEU A 246 1.14 2.37 -22.93
C LEU A 246 2.49 1.73 -22.55
N PHE A 247 2.71 1.49 -21.26
CA PHE A 247 3.96 0.92 -20.74
C PHE A 247 3.93 -0.61 -20.59
N SER A 248 2.88 -1.28 -21.03
CA SER A 248 2.86 -2.75 -21.11
C SER A 248 3.84 -3.27 -22.18
N ARG A 249 4.32 -4.51 -21.97
CA ARG A 249 5.23 -5.21 -22.92
C ARG A 249 4.52 -5.85 -24.12
N HIS A 250 3.23 -5.57 -24.31
CA HIS A 250 2.44 -6.14 -25.39
C HIS A 250 2.73 -5.46 -26.74
N LYS A 251 2.46 -6.16 -27.85
CA LYS A 251 2.55 -5.61 -29.21
C LYS A 251 1.56 -4.45 -29.37
N GLY A 252 1.87 -3.47 -30.23
CA GLY A 252 1.03 -2.29 -30.45
C GLY A 252 -0.42 -2.61 -30.83
N SER A 253 -0.64 -3.62 -31.68
CA SER A 253 -1.99 -4.07 -32.05
C SER A 253 -2.81 -4.56 -30.85
N VAL A 254 -2.17 -5.25 -29.91
CA VAL A 254 -2.82 -5.70 -28.67
C VAL A 254 -3.18 -4.51 -27.79
N LYS A 255 -2.33 -3.48 -27.71
CA LYS A 255 -2.64 -2.25 -26.96
C LYS A 255 -3.87 -1.56 -27.55
N VAL A 256 -3.95 -1.42 -28.87
CA VAL A 256 -5.12 -0.85 -29.55
C VAL A 256 -6.37 -1.67 -29.26
N ALA A 257 -6.28 -3.01 -29.35
CA ALA A 257 -7.41 -3.89 -29.03
C ALA A 257 -7.87 -3.75 -27.58
N VAL A 258 -6.95 -3.61 -26.62
CA VAL A 258 -7.29 -3.37 -25.21
C VAL A 258 -7.97 -2.03 -25.03
N VAL A 259 -7.43 -0.94 -25.61
CA VAL A 259 -8.06 0.39 -25.53
C VAL A 259 -9.45 0.36 -26.16
N ALA A 260 -9.61 -0.27 -27.31
CA ALA A 260 -10.92 -0.42 -27.96
C ALA A 260 -11.90 -1.23 -27.09
N ALA A 261 -11.48 -2.37 -26.55
CA ALA A 261 -12.30 -3.18 -25.66
C ALA A 261 -12.69 -2.42 -24.38
N MET A 262 -11.76 -1.65 -23.81
CA MET A 262 -12.05 -0.78 -22.66
C MET A 262 -12.96 0.39 -23.03
N GLY A 263 -12.84 0.95 -24.23
CA GLY A 263 -13.74 1.98 -24.74
C GLY A 263 -15.17 1.45 -24.90
N ILE A 264 -15.33 0.27 -25.49
CA ILE A 264 -16.61 -0.43 -25.59
C ILE A 264 -17.17 -0.74 -24.20
N GLY A 265 -16.35 -1.29 -23.31
CA GLY A 265 -16.74 -1.54 -21.92
C GLY A 265 -17.17 -0.27 -21.18
N THR A 266 -16.47 0.83 -21.40
CA THR A 266 -16.81 2.15 -20.85
C THR A 266 -18.15 2.61 -21.38
N TYR A 267 -18.42 2.48 -22.69
CA TYR A 267 -19.72 2.82 -23.28
C TYR A 267 -20.87 2.05 -22.62
N PHE A 268 -20.71 0.74 -22.39
CA PHE A 268 -21.72 -0.04 -21.66
C PHE A 268 -21.84 0.39 -20.19
N LEU A 269 -20.73 0.71 -19.53
CA LEU A 269 -20.74 1.23 -18.16
C LEU A 269 -21.49 2.56 -18.04
N LEU A 270 -21.40 3.45 -19.03
CA LEU A 270 -22.16 4.71 -19.07
C LEU A 270 -23.68 4.50 -19.01
N MET A 271 -24.16 3.33 -19.45
CA MET A 271 -25.59 2.97 -19.39
C MET A 271 -26.01 2.40 -18.02
N THR A 272 -25.08 2.25 -17.07
CA THR A 272 -25.36 1.67 -15.75
C THR A 272 -25.59 2.73 -14.67
N PRO A 273 -26.36 2.42 -13.61
CA PRO A 273 -26.57 3.33 -12.48
C PRO A 273 -25.28 3.72 -11.72
N LEU A 274 -24.19 2.96 -11.89
CA LEU A 274 -22.89 3.26 -11.27
C LEU A 274 -22.31 4.59 -11.77
N VAL A 275 -22.38 4.83 -13.08
CA VAL A 275 -21.89 6.07 -13.68
C VAL A 275 -22.79 7.23 -13.31
N ALA A 276 -24.11 7.03 -13.24
CA ALA A 276 -25.04 8.05 -12.77
C ALA A 276 -24.68 8.55 -11.36
N GLY A 277 -24.25 7.67 -10.45
CA GLY A 277 -23.78 8.06 -9.12
C GLY A 277 -22.52 8.93 -9.14
N VAL A 278 -21.56 8.63 -10.01
CA VAL A 278 -20.35 9.46 -10.19
C VAL A 278 -20.71 10.80 -10.84
N LEU A 279 -21.52 10.79 -11.89
CA LEU A 279 -21.95 12.01 -12.58
C LEU A 279 -22.78 12.92 -11.68
N ALA A 280 -23.66 12.36 -10.84
CA ALA A 280 -24.41 13.13 -9.85
C ALA A 280 -23.47 13.88 -8.90
N ARG A 281 -22.37 13.25 -8.45
CA ARG A 281 -21.34 13.88 -7.61
C ARG A 281 -20.48 14.92 -8.35
N VAL A 282 -20.39 14.82 -9.67
CA VAL A 282 -19.69 15.81 -10.51
C VAL A 282 -20.60 17.00 -10.79
N ALA A 283 -21.88 16.76 -11.04
CA ALA A 283 -22.89 17.79 -11.33
C ALA A 283 -23.30 18.57 -10.08
N ASP A 284 -23.48 17.87 -8.97
CA ASP A 284 -23.77 18.44 -7.66
C ASP A 284 -22.66 18.02 -6.68
N ASP A 285 -21.82 19.00 -6.32
CA ASP A 285 -20.76 18.77 -5.34
C ASP A 285 -21.31 18.57 -3.93
N THR A 286 -22.63 18.70 -3.70
CA THR A 286 -23.26 18.59 -2.38
C THR A 286 -22.59 19.49 -1.33
N GLY A 287 -21.98 20.59 -1.77
CA GLY A 287 -21.18 21.50 -0.94
C GLY A 287 -19.77 21.02 -0.56
N SER A 288 -19.24 19.92 -1.10
CA SER A 288 -17.92 19.38 -0.67
C SER A 288 -16.73 20.28 -1.08
N ALA A 289 -16.73 20.97 -2.22
CA ALA A 289 -15.71 22.00 -2.50
C ALA A 289 -15.79 23.18 -1.53
N GLU A 290 -17.00 23.62 -1.19
CA GLU A 290 -17.20 24.72 -0.24
C GLU A 290 -16.75 24.31 1.17
N ALA A 291 -17.13 23.12 1.63
CA ALA A 291 -16.65 22.56 2.90
C ALA A 291 -15.12 22.43 2.94
N ARG A 292 -14.48 22.03 1.82
CA ARG A 292 -13.01 22.03 1.68
C ARG A 292 -12.43 23.43 1.81
N ASN A 293 -12.99 24.41 1.10
CA ASN A 293 -12.53 25.80 1.17
C ASN A 293 -12.66 26.36 2.59
N GLN A 294 -13.76 26.07 3.28
CA GLN A 294 -13.96 26.44 4.68
C GLN A 294 -12.94 25.75 5.59
N ALA A 295 -12.70 24.45 5.38
CA ALA A 295 -11.69 23.71 6.13
C ALA A 295 -10.28 24.29 5.93
N TYR A 296 -9.90 24.64 4.69
CA TYR A 296 -8.65 25.34 4.41
C TYR A 296 -8.63 26.72 5.08
N GLY A 297 -9.72 27.49 5.02
CA GLY A 297 -9.82 28.80 5.66
C GLY A 297 -9.63 28.75 7.17
N VAL A 298 -10.24 27.75 7.84
CA VAL A 298 -10.06 27.49 9.27
C VAL A 298 -8.60 27.16 9.57
N PHE A 299 -8.00 26.24 8.82
CA PHE A 299 -6.61 25.87 9.01
C PHE A 299 -5.65 27.05 8.78
N PHE A 300 -5.82 27.81 7.70
CA PHE A 300 -4.96 28.95 7.35
C PHE A 300 -5.17 30.18 8.24
N ARG A 301 -6.27 30.27 8.98
CA ARG A 301 -6.42 31.30 10.03
C ARG A 301 -5.52 31.01 11.23
N ASP A 302 -5.33 29.73 11.54
CA ASP A 302 -4.71 29.26 12.77
C ASP A 302 -3.38 28.49 12.54
N TRP A 303 -2.86 28.46 11.30
CA TRP A 303 -1.71 27.64 10.90
C TRP A 303 -0.45 27.86 11.75
N SER A 304 -0.24 29.09 12.23
CA SER A 304 0.93 29.46 13.03
C SER A 304 0.95 28.72 14.37
N LYS A 305 -0.22 28.37 14.93
CA LYS A 305 -0.36 27.56 16.14
C LYS A 305 0.16 26.13 15.92
N TYR A 306 0.02 25.63 14.71
CA TYR A 306 0.38 24.27 14.32
C TYR A 306 1.78 24.15 13.72
N LEU A 307 2.58 25.23 13.69
CA LEU A 307 3.85 25.21 12.95
C LEU A 307 4.82 24.13 13.48
N PHE A 308 5.03 24.10 14.80
CA PHE A 308 5.97 23.17 15.45
C PHE A 308 5.31 22.18 16.39
N THR A 309 4.09 22.43 16.86
CA THR A 309 3.42 21.59 17.85
C THR A 309 1.99 21.34 17.39
N GLY A 310 1.59 20.07 17.35
CA GLY A 310 0.21 19.69 17.13
C GLY A 310 -0.56 19.51 18.45
N GLU A 311 -1.86 19.32 18.33
CA GLU A 311 -2.79 19.14 19.46
C GLU A 311 -3.04 17.65 19.80
N GLY A 312 -2.27 16.73 19.22
CA GLY A 312 -2.39 15.28 19.40
C GLY A 312 -3.24 14.60 18.34
N LEU A 313 -3.01 13.31 18.10
CA LEU A 313 -3.79 12.56 17.11
C LEU A 313 -5.27 12.57 17.46
N THR A 314 -6.11 12.76 16.45
CA THR A 314 -7.57 13.00 16.50
C THR A 314 -8.01 14.42 16.84
N ALA A 315 -7.11 15.34 17.22
CA ALA A 315 -7.46 16.73 17.49
C ALA A 315 -8.05 17.44 16.28
N SER A 316 -7.58 17.11 15.07
CA SER A 316 -8.14 17.61 13.81
C SER A 316 -9.65 17.37 13.63
N TYR A 317 -10.22 16.31 14.23
CA TYR A 317 -11.68 16.14 14.21
C TYR A 317 -12.37 17.12 15.15
N GLY A 318 -11.78 17.38 16.33
CA GLY A 318 -12.29 18.38 17.27
C GLY A 318 -12.23 19.78 16.68
N VAL A 319 -11.10 20.17 16.06
CA VAL A 319 -10.96 21.47 15.41
C VAL A 319 -11.98 21.64 14.27
N ALA A 320 -12.22 20.58 13.49
CA ALA A 320 -13.23 20.60 12.44
C ALA A 320 -14.66 20.80 13.02
N ASP A 321 -14.98 20.07 14.09
CA ASP A 321 -16.27 20.16 14.78
C ASP A 321 -16.49 21.55 15.42
N PHE A 322 -15.48 22.09 16.12
CA PHE A 322 -15.52 23.45 16.68
C PHE A 322 -15.68 24.54 15.64
N ALA A 323 -15.16 24.32 14.43
CA ALA A 323 -15.33 25.24 13.31
C ALA A 323 -16.68 25.10 12.58
N GLY A 324 -17.55 24.19 13.03
CA GLY A 324 -18.85 23.93 12.42
C GLY A 324 -18.77 23.18 11.10
N LEU A 325 -17.63 22.52 10.81
CA LEU A 325 -17.50 21.72 9.60
C LEU A 325 -18.29 20.42 9.77
N GLN A 326 -19.18 20.13 8.82
CA GLN A 326 -19.90 18.86 8.80
C GLN A 326 -19.02 17.67 8.41
N THR A 327 -17.81 17.93 7.90
CA THR A 327 -16.83 16.92 7.47
C THR A 327 -15.45 17.22 8.06
N SER A 328 -14.57 16.21 8.07
CA SER A 328 -13.13 16.41 8.38
C SER A 328 -12.46 17.36 7.38
N PHE A 329 -11.22 17.80 7.64
CA PHE A 329 -10.41 18.64 6.72
C PHE A 329 -10.18 18.11 5.29
N GLU A 330 -10.71 16.92 4.94
CA GLU A 330 -10.60 16.26 3.63
C GLU A 330 -9.17 16.21 3.06
N SER A 331 -8.14 16.28 3.92
CA SER A 331 -6.73 16.24 3.53
C SER A 331 -5.89 15.66 4.66
N SER A 332 -5.23 14.53 4.40
CA SER A 332 -4.45 13.84 5.44
C SER A 332 -3.28 14.68 5.94
N ILE A 333 -2.59 15.44 5.08
CA ILE A 333 -1.48 16.32 5.50
C ILE A 333 -1.95 17.45 6.42
N ILE A 334 -3.13 18.03 6.19
CA ILE A 334 -3.69 19.07 7.08
C ILE A 334 -4.08 18.48 8.42
N MET A 335 -4.71 17.31 8.42
CA MET A 335 -5.06 16.65 9.68
C MET A 335 -3.82 16.30 10.50
N TYR A 336 -2.76 15.78 9.85
CA TYR A 336 -1.48 15.55 10.52
C TYR A 336 -0.82 16.87 10.95
N ALA A 337 -0.97 17.95 10.19
CA ALA A 337 -0.45 19.25 10.59
C ALA A 337 -1.09 19.74 11.89
N VAL A 338 -2.41 19.61 12.03
CA VAL A 338 -3.12 19.92 13.28
C VAL A 338 -2.76 18.94 14.40
N ASP A 339 -2.68 17.65 14.09
CA ASP A 339 -2.47 16.60 15.09
C ASP A 339 -1.03 16.56 15.65
N ILE A 340 -0.02 16.73 14.80
CA ILE A 340 1.39 16.56 15.17
C ILE A 340 2.30 17.73 14.79
N GLY A 341 1.78 18.74 14.10
CA GLY A 341 2.50 19.92 13.65
C GLY A 341 2.87 19.89 12.16
N ILE A 342 2.84 21.06 11.49
CA ILE A 342 3.10 21.25 10.06
C ILE A 342 4.46 20.69 9.67
N VAL A 343 5.52 21.03 10.42
CA VAL A 343 6.88 20.56 10.14
C VAL A 343 6.94 19.03 10.13
N PHE A 344 6.33 18.38 11.12
CA PHE A 344 6.38 16.92 11.23
C PHE A 344 5.48 16.21 10.22
N ALA A 345 4.33 16.80 9.88
CA ALA A 345 3.48 16.31 8.79
C ALA A 345 4.22 16.36 7.44
N VAL A 346 4.88 17.47 7.13
CA VAL A 346 5.69 17.63 5.91
C VAL A 346 6.86 16.65 5.90
N LEU A 347 7.56 16.48 7.03
CA LEU A 347 8.64 15.49 7.13
C LEU A 347 8.12 14.06 6.91
N TYR A 348 6.97 13.71 7.48
CA TYR A 348 6.37 12.38 7.34
C TYR A 348 6.01 12.05 5.89
N PHE A 349 5.16 12.87 5.26
CA PHE A 349 4.73 12.64 3.87
C PHE A 349 5.86 12.90 2.87
N GLY A 350 6.72 13.89 3.15
CA GLY A 350 7.92 14.18 2.35
C GLY A 350 8.91 13.02 2.35
N ALA A 351 9.13 12.37 3.49
CA ALA A 351 9.98 11.19 3.56
C ALA A 351 9.45 10.04 2.71
N LEU A 352 8.13 9.76 2.76
CA LEU A 352 7.49 8.75 1.91
C LEU A 352 7.68 9.09 0.41
N LEU A 353 7.47 10.36 0.03
CA LEU A 353 7.66 10.82 -1.34
C LEU A 353 9.12 10.66 -1.79
N VAL A 354 10.08 11.09 -0.95
CA VAL A 354 11.51 10.99 -1.23
C VAL A 354 11.93 9.53 -1.44
N VAL A 355 11.44 8.60 -0.62
CA VAL A 355 11.73 7.16 -0.78
C VAL A 355 11.23 6.66 -2.14
N VAL A 356 10.03 7.04 -2.56
CA VAL A 356 9.49 6.67 -3.87
C VAL A 356 10.34 7.26 -5.01
N LEU A 357 10.66 8.55 -4.93
CA LEU A 357 11.45 9.25 -5.95
C LEU A 357 12.88 8.72 -6.05
N GLN A 358 13.54 8.43 -4.93
CA GLN A 358 14.87 7.81 -4.92
C GLN A 358 14.88 6.38 -5.44
N SER A 359 13.73 5.70 -5.38
CA SER A 359 13.54 4.36 -5.92
C SER A 359 13.11 4.37 -7.39
N ALA A 360 12.67 5.52 -7.91
CA ALA A 360 12.18 5.69 -9.27
C ALA A 360 13.24 5.28 -10.29
N GLY A 361 12.86 4.44 -11.26
CA GLY A 361 13.76 3.96 -12.31
C GLY A 361 14.82 2.95 -11.86
N ARG A 362 14.95 2.67 -10.55
CA ARG A 362 15.94 1.72 -10.01
C ARG A 362 15.40 0.30 -9.84
N HIS A 363 14.26 -0.03 -10.44
CA HIS A 363 13.65 -1.35 -10.32
C HIS A 363 13.00 -1.82 -11.62
N SER A 364 12.87 -3.13 -11.78
CA SER A 364 12.31 -3.75 -13.00
C SER A 364 10.79 -3.99 -12.94
N VAL A 365 10.12 -3.60 -11.84
CA VAL A 365 8.68 -3.82 -11.64
C VAL A 365 7.89 -2.68 -12.31
N PRO A 366 7.16 -2.94 -13.41
CA PRO A 366 6.45 -1.90 -14.13
C PRO A 366 5.32 -1.30 -13.28
N GLY A 367 5.20 0.03 -13.31
CA GLY A 367 4.14 0.77 -12.63
C GLY A 367 4.29 0.92 -11.11
N LEU A 368 5.29 0.31 -10.48
CA LEU A 368 5.50 0.40 -9.02
C LEU A 368 5.82 1.84 -8.57
N THR A 369 6.60 2.59 -9.35
CA THR A 369 6.89 4.00 -9.03
C THR A 369 5.61 4.84 -9.07
N LEU A 370 4.80 4.70 -10.12
CA LEU A 370 3.53 5.42 -10.23
C LEU A 370 2.58 5.01 -9.10
N ALA A 371 2.50 3.72 -8.76
CA ALA A 371 1.76 3.25 -7.59
C ALA A 371 2.23 3.96 -6.31
N GLY A 372 3.54 4.04 -6.10
CA GLY A 372 4.17 4.75 -4.99
C GLY A 372 3.79 6.23 -4.91
N LEU A 373 3.79 6.93 -6.05
CA LEU A 373 3.38 8.33 -6.12
C LEU A 373 1.89 8.49 -5.79
N LEU A 374 1.04 7.64 -6.37
CA LEU A 374 -0.40 7.69 -6.15
C LEU A 374 -0.79 7.43 -4.70
N VAL A 375 -0.13 6.48 -4.02
CA VAL A 375 -0.42 6.24 -2.59
C VAL A 375 0.02 7.41 -1.70
N VAL A 376 0.99 8.23 -2.10
CA VAL A 376 1.38 9.42 -1.32
C VAL A 376 0.47 10.61 -1.63
N LEU A 377 0.06 10.79 -2.89
CA LEU A 377 -0.67 11.97 -3.36
C LEU A 377 -2.19 11.89 -3.14
N ILE A 378 -2.83 10.75 -3.42
CA ILE A 378 -4.29 10.63 -3.33
C ILE A 378 -4.80 10.86 -1.90
N PRO A 379 -4.16 10.37 -0.82
CA PRO A 379 -4.60 10.68 0.54
C PRO A 379 -4.51 12.15 0.92
N GLN A 380 -3.93 13.02 0.08
CA GLN A 380 -3.97 14.46 0.34
C GLN A 380 -5.30 15.09 -0.10
N THR A 381 -6.14 14.35 -0.82
CA THR A 381 -7.47 14.78 -1.28
C THR A 381 -8.62 14.20 -0.44
N TYR A 382 -8.32 13.45 0.63
CA TYR A 382 -9.29 12.99 1.63
C TYR A 382 -8.59 12.58 2.94
N SER A 383 -9.33 12.43 4.04
CA SER A 383 -8.79 12.17 5.39
C SER A 383 -8.39 10.72 5.70
N GLY A 384 -8.08 9.91 4.68
CA GLY A 384 -7.99 8.44 4.84
C GLY A 384 -6.89 7.91 5.76
N VAL A 385 -5.82 8.65 5.98
CA VAL A 385 -4.68 8.25 6.84
C VAL A 385 -4.83 8.79 8.27
N ALA A 386 -5.70 9.79 8.43
CA ALA A 386 -6.12 10.29 9.74
C ALA A 386 -7.33 9.51 10.28
N THR A 387 -7.94 8.64 9.48
CA THR A 387 -8.86 7.61 9.96
C THR A 387 -8.13 6.29 10.13
N ARG A 388 -8.57 5.50 11.10
CA ARG A 388 -8.09 4.13 11.28
C ARG A 388 -8.61 3.28 10.12
N SER A 389 -7.79 3.09 9.09
CA SER A 389 -8.15 2.39 7.86
C SER A 389 -6.97 1.64 7.23
N VAL A 390 -7.27 0.82 6.21
CA VAL A 390 -6.27 0.10 5.40
C VAL A 390 -5.30 1.03 4.65
N ALA A 391 -5.63 2.33 4.50
CA ALA A 391 -4.84 3.27 3.72
C ALA A 391 -3.39 3.37 4.21
N GLY A 392 -3.18 3.55 5.52
CA GLY A 392 -1.82 3.63 6.09
C GLY A 392 -0.97 2.41 5.74
N ILE A 393 -1.52 1.21 5.92
CA ILE A 393 -0.82 -0.05 5.61
C ILE A 393 -0.48 -0.18 4.14
N VAL A 394 -1.40 0.18 3.23
CA VAL A 394 -1.16 0.11 1.78
C VAL A 394 -0.10 1.11 1.34
N ILE A 395 -0.14 2.35 1.85
CA ILE A 395 0.85 3.39 1.55
C ILE A 395 2.24 2.88 1.90
N TRP A 396 2.43 2.46 3.16
CA TRP A 396 3.71 1.99 3.65
C TRP A 396 4.17 0.72 2.95
N THR A 397 3.25 -0.20 2.63
CA THR A 397 3.58 -1.43 1.89
C THR A 397 4.10 -1.12 0.49
N ILE A 398 3.43 -0.25 -0.27
CA ILE A 398 3.83 0.09 -1.64
C ILE A 398 5.13 0.90 -1.66
N VAL A 399 5.31 1.84 -0.72
CA VAL A 399 6.57 2.59 -0.56
C VAL A 399 7.71 1.63 -0.18
N ALA A 400 7.47 0.67 0.73
CA ALA A 400 8.44 -0.36 1.09
C ALA A 400 8.79 -1.26 -0.09
N MET A 401 7.80 -1.65 -0.91
CA MET A 401 8.03 -2.43 -2.12
C MET A 401 8.92 -1.68 -3.12
N ALA A 402 8.71 -0.37 -3.31
CA ALA A 402 9.55 0.46 -4.18
C ALA A 402 11.01 0.50 -3.67
N ALA A 403 11.19 0.76 -2.37
CA ALA A 403 12.49 0.79 -1.72
C ALA A 403 13.21 -0.57 -1.73
N ALA A 404 12.48 -1.67 -1.49
CA ALA A 404 13.03 -3.02 -1.54
C ALA A 404 13.44 -3.40 -2.97
N ALA A 405 12.61 -3.10 -3.98
CA ALA A 405 12.92 -3.39 -5.37
C ALA A 405 14.18 -2.64 -5.86
N ALA A 406 14.34 -1.37 -5.45
CA ALA A 406 15.52 -0.58 -5.76
C ALA A 406 16.80 -1.16 -5.14
N GLN A 407 16.71 -1.67 -3.90
CA GLN A 407 17.83 -2.34 -3.23
C GLN A 407 18.23 -3.63 -3.94
N THR A 408 17.27 -4.49 -4.27
CA THR A 408 17.55 -5.75 -4.98
C THR A 408 18.27 -5.49 -6.31
N ALA A 409 17.88 -4.43 -7.03
CA ALA A 409 18.54 -4.05 -8.29
C ALA A 409 19.97 -3.54 -8.07
N ALA A 410 20.19 -2.71 -7.04
CA ALA A 410 21.53 -2.20 -6.70
C ALA A 410 22.49 -3.31 -6.26
N ASP A 411 21.99 -4.27 -5.47
CA ASP A 411 22.76 -5.42 -5.00
C ASP A 411 23.12 -6.35 -6.18
N ALA A 412 22.19 -6.57 -7.13
CA ALA A 412 22.45 -7.34 -8.34
C ALA A 412 23.50 -6.68 -9.27
N GLY A 413 23.46 -5.35 -9.43
CA GLY A 413 24.44 -4.62 -10.23
C GLY A 413 25.85 -4.62 -9.63
N SER A 414 25.95 -4.64 -8.31
CA SER A 414 27.24 -4.70 -7.60
C SER A 414 27.92 -6.06 -7.73
N ALA A 415 27.16 -7.15 -7.73
CA ALA A 415 27.68 -8.51 -7.92
C ALA A 415 28.19 -8.77 -9.35
N GLN A 416 27.69 -8.03 -10.35
CA GLN A 416 28.04 -8.23 -11.75
C GLN A 416 29.27 -7.45 -12.23
N ARG A 417 29.78 -6.47 -11.48
CA ARG A 417 31.07 -5.83 -11.82
C ARG A 417 32.18 -6.85 -11.55
N PRO A 418 32.78 -7.49 -12.57
CA PRO A 418 33.93 -8.34 -12.33
C PRO A 418 35.02 -7.44 -11.76
N THR A 419 35.76 -7.93 -10.76
CA THR A 419 37.03 -7.37 -10.30
C THR A 419 38.03 -7.37 -11.47
N ALA A 420 37.84 -6.47 -12.43
CA ALA A 420 38.75 -6.20 -13.54
C ALA A 420 40.05 -5.51 -13.06
N ALA A 421 40.23 -5.37 -11.75
CA ALA A 421 41.40 -4.79 -11.09
C ALA A 421 42.28 -5.84 -10.38
N ALA A 422 42.13 -7.14 -10.66
CA ALA A 422 43.22 -8.10 -10.40
C ALA A 422 44.18 -8.05 -11.60
N GLY A 423 45.13 -7.11 -11.53
CA GLY A 423 46.04 -6.79 -12.60
C GLY A 423 46.89 -7.98 -13.10
N PRO A 424 47.39 -7.88 -14.34
CA PRO A 424 48.28 -8.86 -14.95
C PRO A 424 49.67 -8.80 -14.32
N GLY A 425 49.83 -9.45 -13.17
CA GLY A 425 51.12 -9.66 -12.49
C GLY A 425 51.58 -11.12 -12.46
N ARG A 426 50.82 -12.05 -13.04
CA ARG A 426 51.29 -13.41 -13.28
C ARG A 426 51.75 -13.52 -14.72
N THR A 427 53.05 -13.30 -14.88
CA THR A 427 53.90 -13.86 -15.91
C THR A 427 53.31 -15.17 -16.44
N ALA A 428 52.88 -15.13 -17.70
CA ALA A 428 52.59 -16.33 -18.47
C ALA A 428 53.88 -17.14 -18.54
N VAL A 429 53.99 -18.17 -17.70
CA VAL A 429 54.86 -19.31 -17.99
C VAL A 429 54.25 -19.94 -19.24
N LEU A 430 54.85 -19.62 -20.38
CA LEU A 430 54.70 -20.34 -21.64
C LEU A 430 55.02 -21.81 -21.36
N VAL A 431 54.00 -22.61 -21.05
CA VAL A 431 54.10 -24.07 -21.19
C VAL A 431 54.03 -24.34 -22.69
N PRO A 432 55.09 -24.88 -23.31
CA PRO A 432 55.08 -25.19 -24.73
C PRO A 432 53.94 -26.16 -25.03
N ALA A 433 53.15 -25.82 -26.05
CA ALA A 433 52.08 -26.66 -26.57
C ALA A 433 52.66 -28.00 -27.06
N ALA A 434 52.55 -29.03 -26.23
CA ALA A 434 52.70 -30.40 -26.69
C ALA A 434 51.58 -30.68 -27.71
N ARG A 435 51.99 -30.79 -28.99
CA ARG A 435 51.18 -31.31 -30.10
C ARG A 435 50.46 -32.59 -29.65
N ARG A 436 49.16 -32.48 -29.32
CA ARG A 436 48.27 -33.64 -29.30
C ARG A 436 47.79 -33.88 -30.73
N SER A 437 48.38 -34.91 -31.32
CA SER A 437 47.93 -35.56 -32.55
C SER A 437 46.44 -35.89 -32.46
N VAL A 438 45.69 -35.39 -33.43
CA VAL A 438 44.30 -35.78 -33.72
C VAL A 438 44.29 -37.22 -34.24
N PRO A 439 43.57 -38.17 -33.62
CA PRO A 439 43.20 -39.40 -34.30
C PRO A 439 41.95 -39.17 -35.16
N PRO A 440 41.84 -39.82 -36.33
CA PRO A 440 40.73 -39.63 -37.23
C PRO A 440 39.52 -40.46 -36.79
N ASN A 441 38.34 -39.87 -37.05
CA ASN A 441 37.21 -40.53 -37.67
C ASN A 441 36.56 -41.74 -36.94
N ARG A 442 35.37 -41.50 -36.39
CA ARG A 442 34.37 -42.57 -36.22
C ARG A 442 32.98 -42.08 -36.64
N GLN A 443 32.70 -42.23 -37.93
CA GLN A 443 31.36 -42.54 -38.42
C GLN A 443 30.80 -43.75 -37.65
N LYS A 444 29.54 -43.68 -37.22
CA LYS A 444 28.59 -44.79 -37.04
C LYS A 444 27.20 -44.18 -36.85
N SER A 445 26.36 -44.24 -37.91
CA SER A 445 25.25 -45.20 -38.09
C SER A 445 24.10 -44.93 -37.11
N SER A 446 23.04 -44.23 -37.53
CA SER A 446 21.83 -44.80 -38.16
C SER A 446 21.03 -45.73 -37.25
N ASN A 447 19.73 -45.44 -37.21
CA ASN A 447 18.59 -46.27 -36.78
C ASN A 447 18.35 -46.35 -35.26
N TRP A 448 17.18 -45.88 -34.82
CA TRP A 448 16.18 -46.75 -34.21
C TRP A 448 14.78 -46.10 -34.20
N THR A 449 13.88 -46.73 -34.94
CA THR A 449 12.42 -46.63 -34.91
C THR A 449 11.82 -47.52 -33.81
N GLY A 450 10.64 -47.14 -33.30
CA GLY A 450 9.69 -47.99 -32.54
C GLY A 450 9.53 -47.50 -31.09
N ARG A 451 8.37 -47.12 -30.58
CA ARG A 451 6.96 -47.53 -30.81
C ARG A 451 6.02 -46.37 -30.49
#